data_AF-A0A1F7QE44-F1
#
_entry.id   AF-A0A1F7QE44-F1
#
_cell.length_a   1.000
_cell.length_b   1.000
_cell.length_c   1.000
_cell.angle_alpha   90.00
_cell.angle_beta   90.00
_cell.angle_gamma   90.00
#
_symmetry.space_group_name_H-M   'P 1'
#
loop_
_entity.id
_entity.type
_entity.pdbx_description
1 polymer ?
#
loop_
_entity_poly.entity_id
_entity_poly.type
_entity_poly.pdbx_seq_one_letter_code
_entity_poly.pdbx_strand_id
1 'polypeptide(L)'
;MTGKVVVVTLVVAIAAFLFGSHAPLGYVLWPTPVALASPPTAIQEKLFMLLDALEALAFGLGVAFLLFAWPAVGGVAGSSRGRALAMYLGTAWLLSNWWIHDNLHMVVGLRPTGLLGIEYGFHVTLIIAGAALAYSMATMAASGTRR
;
A
#
# COMPACT_ATOMS: atom_id res chain seq x y z
N MET A 1 14.87 -9.35 -9.33
CA MET A 1 13.62 -8.77 -9.88
C MET A 1 13.75 -8.70 -11.39
N THR A 2 12.72 -9.10 -12.15
CA THR A 2 12.75 -9.00 -13.62
C THR A 2 12.66 -7.52 -14.03
N GLY A 3 13.23 -7.14 -15.18
CA GLY A 3 13.17 -5.76 -15.67
C GLY A 3 11.74 -5.20 -15.78
N LYS A 4 10.76 -6.08 -16.07
CA LYS A 4 9.33 -5.72 -16.11
C LYS A 4 8.79 -5.21 -14.78
N VAL A 5 9.19 -5.83 -13.66
CA VAL A 5 8.76 -5.39 -12.32
C VAL A 5 9.29 -4.00 -12.04
N VAL A 6 10.58 -3.77 -12.28
CA VAL A 6 11.22 -2.46 -12.05
C VAL A 6 10.55 -1.38 -12.90
N VAL A 7 10.32 -1.64 -14.19
CA VAL A 7 9.67 -0.68 -15.09
C VAL A 7 8.26 -0.34 -14.62
N VAL A 8 7.42 -1.33 -14.32
CA VAL A 8 6.05 -1.08 -13.84
C VAL A 8 6.07 -0.32 -12.52
N THR A 9 6.93 -0.73 -11.57
CA THR A 9 7.06 -0.04 -10.28
C THR A 9 7.41 1.42 -10.47
N LEU A 10 8.41 1.74 -11.28
CA LEU A 10 8.83 3.14 -11.48
C LEU A 10 7.76 3.95 -12.23
N VAL A 11 7.15 3.41 -13.29
CA VAL A 11 6.11 4.13 -14.05
C VAL A 11 4.91 4.44 -13.17
N VAL A 12 4.42 3.44 -12.42
CA VAL A 12 3.28 3.62 -11.51
C VAL A 12 3.65 4.52 -10.34
N ALA A 13 4.86 4.42 -9.78
CA ALA A 13 5.31 5.28 -8.69
C ALA A 13 5.43 6.74 -9.13
N ILE A 14 6.00 7.02 -10.30
CA ILE A 14 6.09 8.38 -10.83
C ILE A 14 4.68 8.95 -11.03
N ALA A 15 3.75 8.16 -11.58
CA ALA A 15 2.36 8.59 -11.70
C ALA A 15 1.75 8.85 -10.31
N ALA A 16 1.82 7.91 -9.37
CA ALA A 16 1.28 8.07 -8.02
C ALA A 16 1.86 9.30 -7.30
N PHE A 17 3.16 9.56 -7.43
CA PHE A 17 3.80 10.74 -6.85
C PHE A 17 3.29 12.04 -7.46
N LEU A 18 3.10 12.11 -8.78
CA LEU A 18 2.59 13.31 -9.46
C LEU A 18 1.10 13.57 -9.23
N PHE A 19 0.32 12.51 -9.01
CA PHE A 19 -1.13 12.54 -8.79
C PHE A 19 -1.54 12.45 -7.31
N GLY A 20 -0.59 12.50 -6.37
CA GLY A 20 -0.90 12.66 -4.94
C GLY A 20 -1.66 13.98 -4.69
N SER A 21 -2.49 14.02 -3.66
CA SER A 21 -3.40 15.12 -3.31
C SER A 21 -2.70 16.49 -3.17
N HIS A 22 -1.43 16.52 -2.78
CA HIS A 22 -0.59 17.73 -2.70
C HIS A 22 0.36 17.94 -3.89
N ALA A 23 0.37 17.01 -4.84
CA ALA A 23 1.26 17.03 -5.98
C ALA A 23 0.66 17.86 -7.15
N PRO A 24 1.47 18.22 -8.16
CA PRO A 24 1.04 19.12 -9.24
C PRO A 24 -0.21 18.66 -10.01
N LEU A 25 -0.48 17.35 -10.07
CA LEU A 25 -1.64 16.78 -10.76
C LEU A 25 -2.69 16.21 -9.78
N GLY A 26 -2.56 16.46 -8.48
CA GLY A 26 -3.43 15.91 -7.44
C GLY A 26 -4.90 16.24 -7.65
N TYR A 27 -5.20 17.45 -8.14
CA TYR A 27 -6.54 17.95 -8.40
C TYR A 27 -7.35 17.09 -9.39
N VAL A 28 -6.70 16.20 -10.15
CA VAL A 28 -7.37 15.29 -11.08
C VAL A 28 -8.07 14.14 -10.36
N LEU A 29 -7.47 13.64 -9.27
CA LEU A 29 -7.98 12.49 -8.52
C LEU A 29 -8.59 12.87 -7.18
N TRP A 30 -8.14 13.97 -6.60
CA TRP A 30 -8.44 14.35 -5.22
C TRP A 30 -9.17 15.70 -5.19
N PRO A 31 -10.19 15.84 -4.33
CA PRO A 31 -10.66 17.16 -3.92
C PRO A 31 -9.52 17.98 -3.31
N THR A 32 -9.71 19.30 -3.23
CA THR A 32 -8.74 20.19 -2.58
C THR A 32 -8.45 19.72 -1.14
N PRO A 33 -7.17 19.51 -0.78
CA PRO A 33 -6.79 19.15 0.58
C PRO A 33 -7.21 20.19 1.62
N VAL A 34 -7.43 19.74 2.85
CA VAL A 34 -7.73 20.62 3.98
C VAL A 34 -6.48 21.42 4.34
N ALA A 35 -6.65 22.72 4.54
CA ALA A 35 -5.55 23.59 4.95
C ALA A 35 -5.02 23.19 6.32
N LEU A 36 -3.69 23.10 6.44
CA LEU A 36 -3.02 22.88 7.72
C LEU A 36 -3.18 24.12 8.60
N ALA A 37 -3.41 23.91 9.90
CA ALA A 37 -3.50 24.99 10.88
C ALA A 37 -2.19 25.80 10.99
N SER A 38 -1.07 25.19 10.63
CA SER A 38 0.23 25.85 10.51
C SER A 38 1.02 25.22 9.37
N PRO A 39 1.78 26.00 8.59
CA PRO A 39 2.60 25.44 7.52
C PRO A 39 3.73 24.58 8.10
N PRO A 40 4.15 23.51 7.39
CA PRO A 40 5.31 22.73 7.79
C PRO A 40 6.59 23.59 7.73
N THR A 41 7.53 23.30 8.63
CA THR A 41 8.91 23.78 8.52
C THR A 41 9.59 23.20 7.27
N ALA A 42 10.68 23.83 6.81
CA ALA A 42 11.43 23.35 5.65
C ALA A 42 11.98 21.92 5.78
N ILE A 43 12.25 21.45 7.00
CA ILE A 43 12.67 20.07 7.24
C ILE A 43 11.47 19.12 7.16
N GLN A 44 10.35 19.48 7.79
CA GLN A 44 9.13 18.68 7.73
C GLN A 44 8.65 18.50 6.29
N GLU A 45 8.66 19.56 5.49
CA GLU A 45 8.27 19.50 4.07
C GLU A 45 9.13 18.48 3.28
N LYS A 46 10.45 18.49 3.48
CA LYS A 46 11.36 17.53 2.85
C LYS A 46 11.12 16.10 3.31
N LEU A 47 10.81 15.90 4.59
CA LEU A 47 10.50 14.58 5.14
C LEU A 47 9.17 14.05 4.61
N PHE A 48 8.14 14.89 4.50
CA PHE A 48 6.87 14.51 3.86
C PHE A 48 7.07 14.17 2.38
N MET A 49 7.86 14.96 1.64
CA MET A 49 8.17 14.66 0.25
C MET A 49 8.91 13.32 0.08
N LEU A 50 9.83 12.99 1.00
CA LEU A 50 10.49 11.69 1.01
C LEU A 50 9.49 10.56 1.31
N LEU A 51 8.59 10.77 2.28
CA LEU A 51 7.55 9.79 2.62
C LEU A 51 6.63 9.53 1.42
N ASP A 52 6.11 10.58 0.77
CA ASP A 52 5.29 10.48 -0.45
C ASP A 52 6.00 9.68 -1.55
N ALA A 53 7.32 9.90 -1.72
CA ALA A 53 8.10 9.16 -2.70
C ALA A 53 8.22 7.67 -2.35
N LEU A 54 8.42 7.34 -1.07
CA LEU A 54 8.49 5.95 -0.60
C LEU A 54 7.14 5.25 -0.73
N GLU A 55 6.04 5.93 -0.40
CA GLU A 55 4.69 5.39 -0.54
C GLU A 55 4.30 5.19 -2.00
N ALA A 56 4.64 6.13 -2.89
CA ALA A 56 4.43 6.00 -4.32
C ALA A 56 5.24 4.80 -4.89
N LEU A 57 6.48 4.61 -4.45
CA LEU A 57 7.30 3.45 -4.80
C LEU A 57 6.68 2.14 -4.29
N ALA A 58 6.21 2.12 -3.04
CA ALA A 58 5.52 0.97 -2.46
C ALA A 58 4.23 0.63 -3.23
N PHE A 59 3.45 1.65 -3.60
CA PHE A 59 2.25 1.52 -4.44
C PHE A 59 2.59 0.92 -5.81
N GLY A 60 3.59 1.47 -6.49
CA GLY A 60 4.05 0.91 -7.77
C GLY A 60 4.55 -0.52 -7.65
N LEU A 61 5.23 -0.87 -6.56
CA LEU A 61 5.64 -2.25 -6.28
C LEU A 61 4.44 -3.16 -6.02
N GLY A 62 3.44 -2.70 -5.28
CA GLY A 62 2.20 -3.43 -5.03
C GLY A 62 1.43 -3.73 -6.32
N VAL A 63 1.35 -2.76 -7.25
CA VAL A 63 0.77 -2.98 -8.58
C VAL A 63 1.59 -3.97 -9.39
N ALA A 64 2.92 -3.83 -9.44
CA ALA A 64 3.78 -4.79 -10.14
C ALA A 64 3.65 -6.21 -9.55
N PHE A 65 3.52 -6.32 -8.23
CA PHE A 65 3.27 -7.57 -7.55
C PHE A 65 1.94 -8.19 -7.98
N LEU A 66 0.86 -7.40 -8.05
CA LEU A 66 -0.45 -7.84 -8.55
C LEU A 66 -0.48 -8.24 -10.03
N LEU A 67 0.50 -7.85 -10.81
CA LEU A 67 0.58 -8.26 -12.22
C LEU A 67 1.41 -9.52 -12.43
N PHE A 68 2.45 -9.72 -11.62
CA PHE A 68 3.50 -10.70 -11.93
C PHE A 68 3.74 -11.74 -10.84
N ALA A 69 3.29 -11.54 -9.61
CA ALA A 69 3.68 -12.40 -8.49
C ALA A 69 2.79 -13.63 -8.31
N TRP A 70 1.60 -13.70 -8.93
CA TRP A 70 0.66 -14.80 -8.71
C TRP A 70 1.26 -16.20 -8.92
N PRO A 71 1.99 -16.50 -10.02
CA PRO A 71 2.59 -17.82 -10.21
C PRO A 71 3.61 -18.17 -9.11
N ALA A 72 4.41 -17.19 -8.68
CA ALA A 72 5.41 -17.39 -7.64
C ALA A 72 4.76 -17.61 -6.26
N VAL A 73 3.73 -16.83 -5.93
CA VAL A 73 2.97 -16.99 -4.68
C VAL A 73 2.27 -18.35 -4.63
N GLY A 74 1.68 -18.80 -5.73
CA GLY A 74 1.09 -20.14 -5.83
C GLY A 74 2.11 -21.25 -5.54
N GLY A 75 3.34 -21.13 -6.07
CA GLY A 75 4.42 -22.07 -5.79
C GLY A 75 4.80 -22.13 -4.31
N VAL A 76 4.91 -20.97 -3.65
CA VAL A 76 5.27 -20.88 -2.21
C VAL A 76 4.13 -21.38 -1.33
N ALA A 77 2.89 -21.00 -1.64
CA ALA A 77 1.72 -21.35 -0.85
C ALA A 77 1.33 -22.85 -0.94
N GLY A 78 1.93 -23.62 -1.85
CA GLY A 78 1.62 -25.02 -2.08
C GLY A 78 0.19 -25.23 -2.62
N SER A 79 -0.46 -26.34 -2.24
CA SER A 79 -1.78 -26.70 -2.79
C SER A 79 -2.96 -25.88 -2.24
N SER A 80 -2.77 -25.06 -1.20
CA SER A 80 -3.86 -24.28 -0.59
C SER A 80 -4.09 -22.98 -1.35
N ARG A 81 -5.13 -22.97 -2.21
CA ARG A 81 -5.54 -21.77 -2.95
C ARG A 81 -5.94 -20.62 -2.02
N GLY A 82 -6.60 -20.91 -0.90
CA GLY A 82 -6.99 -19.88 0.08
C GLY A 82 -5.76 -19.20 0.70
N ARG A 83 -4.73 -19.98 1.05
CA ARG A 83 -3.45 -19.45 1.53
C ARG A 83 -2.74 -18.62 0.46
N ALA A 84 -2.71 -19.10 -0.78
CA ALA A 84 -2.12 -18.34 -1.89
C ALA A 84 -2.80 -16.99 -2.08
N LEU A 85 -4.15 -16.96 -2.04
CA LEU A 85 -4.91 -15.72 -2.14
C LEU A 85 -4.66 -14.78 -0.95
N ALA A 86 -4.65 -15.31 0.28
CA ALA A 86 -4.36 -14.52 1.47
C ALA A 86 -2.97 -13.87 1.39
N MET A 87 -1.96 -14.65 1.00
CA MET A 87 -0.60 -14.14 0.82
C MET A 87 -0.51 -13.11 -0.31
N TYR A 88 -1.19 -13.37 -1.42
CA TYR A 88 -1.17 -12.50 -2.59
C TYR A 88 -1.85 -11.15 -2.32
N LEU A 89 -3.12 -11.19 -1.95
CA LEU A 89 -3.91 -9.98 -1.73
C LEU A 89 -3.44 -9.23 -0.49
N GLY A 90 -3.04 -9.95 0.57
CA GLY A 90 -2.49 -9.33 1.78
C GLY A 90 -1.20 -8.56 1.52
N THR A 91 -0.26 -9.16 0.79
CA THR A 91 1.02 -8.49 0.44
C THR A 91 0.77 -7.28 -0.45
N ALA A 92 -0.08 -7.43 -1.49
CA ALA A 92 -0.43 -6.32 -2.37
C ALA A 92 -1.06 -5.15 -1.61
N TRP A 93 -1.97 -5.44 -0.68
CA TRP A 93 -2.63 -4.43 0.14
C TRP A 93 -1.66 -3.74 1.09
N LEU A 94 -0.82 -4.50 1.80
CA LEU A 94 0.21 -3.94 2.69
C LEU A 94 1.17 -2.97 1.99
N LEU A 95 1.44 -3.19 0.69
CA LEU A 95 2.26 -2.29 -0.12
C LEU A 95 1.50 -1.08 -0.66
N SER A 96 0.26 -1.29 -1.14
CA SER A 96 -0.44 -0.29 -1.96
C SER A 96 -1.34 0.65 -1.15
N ASN A 97 -1.79 0.24 0.03
CA ASN A 97 -2.81 0.98 0.75
C ASN A 97 -2.36 2.39 1.20
N TRP A 98 -1.08 2.56 1.59
CA TRP A 98 -0.54 3.77 2.22
C TRP A 98 -0.75 5.03 1.37
N TRP A 99 -0.43 4.96 0.08
CA TRP A 99 -0.63 6.10 -0.81
C TRP A 99 -2.10 6.54 -0.86
N ILE A 100 -3.06 5.61 -0.91
CA ILE A 100 -4.49 5.97 -0.92
C ILE A 100 -4.91 6.52 0.45
N HIS A 101 -4.43 5.89 1.52
CA HIS A 101 -4.71 6.23 2.91
C HIS A 101 -4.29 7.67 3.24
N ASP A 102 -3.05 8.03 2.98
CA ASP A 102 -2.49 9.34 3.34
C ASP A 102 -3.14 10.45 2.53
N ASN A 103 -3.36 10.22 1.24
CA ASN A 103 -4.10 11.17 0.39
C ASN A 103 -5.56 11.37 0.85
N LEU A 104 -6.23 10.33 1.37
CA LEU A 104 -7.55 10.47 1.97
C LEU A 104 -7.51 11.30 3.26
N HIS A 105 -6.50 11.12 4.11
CA HIS A 105 -6.34 11.94 5.31
C HIS A 105 -6.22 13.43 4.96
N MET A 106 -5.50 13.75 3.88
CA MET A 106 -5.32 15.13 3.47
C MET A 106 -6.61 15.81 3.00
N VAL A 107 -7.50 15.09 2.32
CA VAL A 107 -8.80 15.64 1.86
C VAL A 107 -9.91 15.55 2.93
N VAL A 108 -9.78 14.60 3.86
CA VAL A 108 -10.73 14.42 4.97
C VAL A 108 -10.45 15.35 6.14
N GLY A 109 -9.17 15.63 6.41
CA GLY A 109 -8.75 16.37 7.60
C GLY A 109 -9.28 15.71 8.88
N LEU A 110 -9.75 16.51 9.83
CA LEU A 110 -10.16 16.04 11.16
C LEU A 110 -11.66 15.72 11.30
N ARG A 111 -12.38 15.48 10.18
CA ARG A 111 -13.82 15.17 10.22
C ARG A 111 -14.05 13.78 10.84
N PRO A 112 -14.71 13.65 12.01
CA PRO A 112 -14.73 12.38 12.76
C PRO A 112 -15.27 11.18 11.99
N THR A 113 -16.38 11.35 11.27
CA THR A 113 -16.97 10.27 10.47
C THR A 113 -16.06 9.84 9.33
N GLY A 114 -15.37 10.80 8.69
CA GLY A 114 -14.42 10.51 7.62
C GLY A 114 -13.19 9.78 8.16
N LEU A 115 -12.65 10.23 9.29
CA LEU A 115 -11.55 9.56 9.98
C LEU A 115 -11.91 8.11 10.31
N LEU A 116 -13.06 7.85 10.95
CA LEU A 116 -13.48 6.47 11.22
C LEU A 116 -13.53 5.59 9.96
N GLY A 117 -13.98 6.15 8.84
CA GLY A 117 -13.96 5.45 7.56
C GLY A 117 -12.54 5.08 7.11
N ILE A 118 -11.58 6.00 7.25
CA ILE A 118 -10.17 5.75 6.94
C ILE A 118 -9.59 4.73 7.93
N GLU A 119 -9.76 4.95 9.23
CA GLU A 119 -9.20 4.08 10.27
C GLU A 119 -9.66 2.62 10.11
N TYR A 120 -10.96 2.38 9.97
CA TYR A 120 -11.48 1.04 9.80
C TYR A 120 -11.26 0.48 8.38
N GLY A 121 -11.29 1.33 7.36
CA GLY A 121 -11.08 0.91 5.97
C GLY A 121 -9.65 0.46 5.69
N PHE A 122 -8.65 1.10 6.32
CA PHE A 122 -7.24 0.86 6.06
C PHE A 122 -6.54 0.14 7.20
N HIS A 123 -6.57 0.64 8.45
CA HIS A 123 -5.82 0.03 9.54
C HIS A 123 -6.33 -1.37 9.88
N VAL A 124 -7.65 -1.55 10.00
CA VAL A 124 -8.22 -2.88 10.31
C VAL A 124 -7.94 -3.87 9.18
N THR A 125 -8.04 -3.44 7.92
CA THR A 125 -7.74 -4.32 6.77
C THR A 125 -6.25 -4.64 6.66
N LEU A 126 -5.36 -3.72 7.05
CA LEU A 126 -3.92 -4.00 7.20
C LEU A 126 -3.63 -5.03 8.29
N ILE A 127 -4.29 -4.90 9.46
CA ILE A 127 -4.17 -5.87 10.54
C ILE A 127 -4.61 -7.25 10.06
N ILE A 128 -5.74 -7.34 9.35
CA ILE A 128 -6.23 -8.60 8.76
C ILE A 128 -5.23 -9.17 7.75
N ALA A 129 -4.68 -8.33 6.85
CA ALA A 129 -3.69 -8.75 5.87
C ALA A 129 -2.41 -9.29 6.54
N GLY A 130 -1.90 -8.59 7.54
CA GLY A 130 -0.74 -9.02 8.33
C GLY A 130 -1.01 -10.32 9.10
N ALA A 131 -2.17 -10.44 9.75
CA ALA A 131 -2.57 -11.65 10.46
C ALA A 131 -2.71 -12.86 9.51
N ALA A 132 -3.30 -12.66 8.33
CA ALA A 132 -3.45 -13.70 7.33
C ALA A 132 -2.08 -14.18 6.79
N LEU A 133 -1.13 -13.27 6.59
CA LEU A 133 0.25 -13.61 6.24
C LEU A 133 0.95 -14.39 7.37
N ALA A 134 0.87 -13.89 8.61
CA ALA A 134 1.48 -14.54 9.77
C ALA A 134 0.93 -15.96 9.96
N TYR A 135 -0.39 -16.14 9.88
CA TYR A 135 -1.03 -17.45 9.95
C TYR A 135 -0.61 -18.37 8.80
N SER A 136 -0.53 -17.84 7.58
CA SER A 136 -0.05 -18.60 6.42
C SER A 136 1.37 -19.11 6.62
N MET A 137 2.27 -18.28 7.13
CA MET A 137 3.66 -18.66 7.43
C MET A 137 3.72 -19.71 8.54
N ALA A 138 2.98 -19.52 9.64
CA ALA A 138 2.96 -20.45 10.76
C ALA A 138 2.45 -21.85 10.36
N THR A 139 1.39 -21.91 9.57
CA THR A 139 0.82 -23.20 9.12
C THR A 139 1.72 -23.93 8.11
N MET A 140 2.45 -23.19 7.27
CA MET A 140 3.45 -23.78 6.37
C MET A 140 4.63 -24.36 7.15
N ALA A 141 5.16 -23.64 8.13
CA ALA A 141 6.25 -24.10 8.98
C ALA A 141 5.88 -25.38 9.75
N ALA A 142 4.68 -25.42 10.34
CA ALA A 142 4.16 -26.59 11.05
C ALA A 142 3.91 -27.81 10.14
N SER A 143 3.70 -27.60 8.85
CA SER A 143 3.52 -28.68 7.86
C SER A 143 4.87 -29.22 7.36
N GLY A 144 5.90 -28.36 7.33
CA GLY A 144 7.26 -28.72 6.94
C GLY A 144 8.00 -29.55 8.01
N THR A 145 7.73 -29.32 9.30
CA THR A 145 8.30 -30.10 10.41
C THR A 145 7.68 -31.48 10.63
N ARG A 146 6.58 -31.81 9.93
CA ARG A 146 5.91 -33.13 10.00
C ARG A 146 6.29 -34.07 8.85
N ARG A 147 7.25 -33.68 8.00
CA ARG A 147 7.83 -34.51 6.94
C ARG A 147 9.24 -34.91 7.35
#